data_AF-A0A383ABT4-F1
#
_entry.id   AF-A0A383ABT4-F1
#
_cell.length_a   1.000
_cell.length_b   1.000
_cell.length_c   1.000
_cell.angle_alpha   90.00
_cell.angle_beta   90.00
_cell.angle_gamma   90.00
#
_symmetry.space_group_name_H-M   'P 1'
#
loop_
_entity.id
_entity.type
_entity.pdbx_description
1 polymer ?
#
loop_
_entity_poly.entity_id
_entity_poly.type
_entity_poly.pdbx_seq_one_letter_code
_entity_poly.pdbx_strand_id
1 'polypeptide(L)'
;MALLIPFIMANSLYGQSLLNRLRVPIYLTSSFTLGHDSNYLRLSEQDKASVITKPTILGDSNSFDSEMIRPELKFSYGPAFSTKHETNFIVNLASVI
;
A
#
# COMPACT_ATOMS: atom_id res chain seq x y z
N MET A 1 44.23 -17.61 -1.76
CA MET A 1 43.68 -18.98 -1.73
C MET A 1 43.11 -19.38 -0.36
N ALA A 2 43.80 -19.08 0.76
CA ALA A 2 43.43 -19.56 2.10
C ALA A 2 42.08 -19.05 2.67
N LEU A 3 41.58 -17.89 2.21
CA LEU A 3 40.31 -17.30 2.68
C LEU A 3 39.04 -17.87 2.01
N LEU A 4 39.18 -18.59 0.89
CA LEU A 4 38.05 -19.19 0.18
C LEU A 4 37.53 -20.46 0.86
N ILE A 5 38.43 -21.21 1.51
CA ILE A 5 38.12 -22.47 2.18
C ILE A 5 37.14 -22.28 3.36
N PRO A 6 37.37 -21.34 4.31
CA PRO A 6 36.40 -21.11 5.40
C PRO A 6 35.07 -20.55 4.90
N PHE A 7 35.09 -19.76 3.81
CA PHE A 7 33.87 -19.22 3.19
C PHE A 7 32.99 -20.34 2.60
N ILE A 8 33.58 -21.30 1.91
CA ILE A 8 32.84 -22.44 1.32
C ILE A 8 32.29 -23.36 2.42
N MET A 9 33.06 -23.64 3.47
CA MET A 9 32.62 -24.46 4.60
C MET A 9 31.49 -23.81 5.43
N ALA A 10 31.53 -22.49 5.61
CA ALA A 10 30.44 -21.75 6.26
C ALA A 10 29.12 -21.86 5.49
N ASN A 11 29.18 -21.87 4.15
CA ASN A 11 27.99 -22.06 3.31
C ASN A 11 27.45 -23.51 3.37
N SER A 12 28.30 -24.53 3.55
CA SER A 12 27.86 -25.94 3.63
C SER A 12 27.22 -26.32 4.96
N LEU A 13 27.53 -25.60 6.06
CA LEU A 13 26.94 -25.84 7.39
C LEU A 13 25.47 -25.40 7.47
N TYR A 14 25.05 -24.48 6.61
CA TYR A 14 23.65 -24.10 6.45
C TYR A 14 23.03 -24.97 5.36
N GLY A 15 22.21 -25.95 5.73
CA GLY A 15 21.53 -26.89 4.80
C GLY A 15 20.62 -26.25 3.75
N GLN A 16 20.53 -24.91 3.73
CA GLN A 16 19.98 -24.13 2.64
C GLN A 16 20.90 -22.93 2.37
N SER A 17 21.29 -22.75 1.10
CA SER A 17 22.06 -21.59 0.66
C SER A 17 21.30 -20.29 0.97
N LEU A 18 22.03 -19.21 1.25
CA LEU A 18 21.43 -17.88 1.47
C LEU A 18 20.51 -17.48 0.30
N LEU A 19 20.88 -17.85 -0.93
CA LEU A 19 20.08 -17.61 -2.13
C LEU A 19 18.73 -18.33 -2.13
N ASN A 20 18.66 -19.57 -1.63
CA ASN A 20 17.40 -20.30 -1.53
C ASN A 20 16.45 -19.66 -0.52
N ARG A 21 16.97 -18.98 0.51
CA ARG A 21 16.15 -18.30 1.52
C ARG A 21 15.55 -16.98 1.06
N LEU A 22 16.15 -16.37 0.03
CA LEU A 22 15.60 -15.19 -0.66
C LEU A 22 14.55 -15.57 -1.71
N ARG A 23 14.51 -16.84 -2.13
CA ARG A 23 13.54 -17.35 -3.10
C ARG A 23 12.21 -17.65 -2.41
N VAL A 24 11.49 -16.59 -2.10
CA VAL A 24 10.13 -16.63 -1.54
C VAL A 24 9.14 -15.97 -2.50
N PRO A 25 7.85 -16.34 -2.45
CA PRO A 25 6.83 -15.71 -3.28
C PRO A 25 6.71 -14.21 -2.96
N ILE A 26 6.48 -13.43 -4.01
CA ILE A 26 6.19 -12.01 -3.93
C ILE A 26 4.68 -11.85 -4.11
N TYR A 27 4.02 -11.20 -3.17
CA TYR A 27 2.58 -10.95 -3.24
C TYR A 27 2.32 -9.53 -3.69
N LEU A 28 1.57 -9.39 -4.78
CA LEU A 28 1.02 -8.13 -5.24
C LEU A 28 -0.50 -8.17 -5.06
N THR A 29 -1.02 -7.22 -4.31
CA THR A 29 -2.46 -7.08 -4.06
C THR A 29 -2.89 -5.69 -4.50
N SER A 30 -3.72 -5.62 -5.54
CA SER A 30 -4.39 -4.39 -5.96
C SER A 30 -5.80 -4.37 -5.39
N SER A 31 -6.15 -3.30 -4.68
CA SER A 31 -7.52 -3.00 -4.27
C SER A 31 -7.99 -1.75 -4.99
N PHE A 32 -9.28 -1.72 -5.30
CA PHE A 32 -9.92 -0.56 -5.89
C PHE A 32 -11.21 -0.33 -5.14
N THR A 33 -11.28 0.81 -4.46
CA THR A 33 -12.48 1.20 -3.72
C THR A 33 -13.14 2.36 -4.43
N LEU A 34 -14.37 2.14 -4.88
CA LEU A 34 -15.28 3.19 -5.32
C LEU A 34 -16.14 3.58 -4.12
N GLY A 35 -15.96 4.80 -3.67
CA GLY A 35 -16.76 5.41 -2.63
C GLY A 35 -17.50 6.61 -3.18
N HIS A 36 -18.63 6.92 -2.56
CA HIS A 36 -19.24 8.22 -2.72
C HIS A 36 -19.06 8.94 -1.39
N ASP A 37 -18.27 10.02 -1.38
CA ASP A 37 -18.29 10.92 -0.25
C ASP A 37 -19.42 11.91 -0.49
N SER A 38 -20.64 11.40 -0.33
CA SER A 38 -21.77 12.30 -0.15
C SER A 38 -21.53 12.94 1.20
N ASN A 39 -21.37 14.27 1.22
CA ASN A 39 -21.59 15.10 2.39
C ASN A 39 -20.36 15.48 3.25
N TYR A 40 -19.31 16.04 2.63
CA TYR A 40 -18.23 16.73 3.37
C TYR A 40 -18.75 17.84 4.32
N LEU A 41 -19.92 18.44 4.03
CA LEU A 41 -20.48 19.58 4.78
C LEU A 41 -21.86 19.34 5.42
N ARG A 42 -22.50 18.18 5.25
CA ARG A 42 -23.87 17.91 5.77
C ARG A 42 -24.90 19.00 5.40
N LEU A 43 -24.86 19.44 4.14
CA LEU A 43 -25.72 20.51 3.64
C LEU A 43 -27.20 20.10 3.66
N SER A 44 -28.08 21.04 4.04
CA SER A 44 -29.52 20.84 3.94
C SER A 44 -29.98 20.87 2.47
N GLU A 45 -31.17 20.34 2.17
CA GLU A 45 -31.73 20.39 0.80
C GLU A 45 -31.88 21.83 0.27
N GLN A 46 -32.13 22.79 1.16
CA GLN A 46 -32.18 24.22 0.82
C GLN A 46 -30.80 24.77 0.46
N ASP A 47 -29.77 24.33 1.18
CA ASP A 47 -28.39 24.73 0.91
C ASP A 47 -27.89 24.13 -0.40
N LYS A 48 -28.21 22.87 -0.70
CA LYS A 48 -27.90 22.23 -2.00
C LYS A 48 -28.50 22.99 -3.17
N ALA A 49 -29.76 23.43 -3.07
CA ALA A 49 -30.40 24.25 -4.09
C ALA A 49 -29.72 25.63 -4.25
N SER A 50 -29.18 26.17 -3.15
CA SER A 50 -28.50 27.46 -3.14
C SER A 50 -27.04 27.42 -3.63
N VAL A 51 -26.40 26.25 -3.72
CA VAL A 51 -25.05 26.06 -4.28
C VAL A 51 -24.98 26.54 -5.74
N ILE A 52 -26.05 26.33 -6.51
CA ILE A 52 -26.14 26.79 -7.92
C ILE A 52 -26.00 28.32 -7.99
N THR A 53 -26.54 29.03 -7.00
CA THR A 53 -26.60 30.48 -6.96
C THR A 53 -25.45 31.11 -6.15
N LYS A 54 -24.87 30.36 -5.21
CA LYS A 54 -23.79 30.80 -4.31
C LYS A 54 -22.76 29.67 -4.11
N PRO A 55 -21.81 29.50 -5.04
CA PRO A 55 -20.78 28.46 -4.94
C PRO A 55 -19.82 28.68 -3.76
N THR A 56 -19.75 29.88 -3.18
CA THR A 56 -18.93 30.19 -1.99
C THR A 56 -19.26 29.33 -0.76
N ILE A 57 -20.47 28.76 -0.69
CA ILE A 57 -20.90 27.87 0.40
C ILE A 57 -20.08 26.57 0.41
N LEU A 58 -19.48 26.21 -0.73
CA LEU A 58 -18.62 25.04 -0.90
C LEU A 58 -17.14 25.27 -0.50
N GLY A 59 -16.74 26.50 -0.16
CA GLY A 59 -15.34 26.84 0.12
C GLY A 59 -14.45 26.54 -1.10
N ASP A 60 -13.38 25.77 -0.88
CA ASP A 60 -12.45 25.36 -1.94
C ASP A 60 -12.90 24.08 -2.70
N SER A 61 -14.08 23.54 -2.38
CA SER A 61 -14.60 22.34 -3.05
C SER A 61 -15.38 22.68 -4.32
N ASN A 62 -15.13 21.92 -5.39
CA ASN A 62 -15.80 22.11 -6.69
C ASN A 62 -17.23 21.54 -6.72
N SER A 63 -17.56 20.64 -5.79
CA SER A 63 -18.83 19.93 -5.73
C SER A 63 -19.16 19.57 -4.28
N PHE A 64 -20.45 19.57 -3.92
CA PHE A 64 -20.93 19.05 -2.63
C PHE A 64 -20.97 17.52 -2.59
N ASP A 65 -20.84 16.90 -3.76
CA ASP A 65 -20.92 15.47 -3.97
C ASP A 65 -19.70 15.03 -4.77
N SER A 66 -18.78 14.32 -4.12
CA SER A 66 -17.58 13.82 -4.79
C SER A 66 -17.68 12.32 -4.93
N GLU A 67 -17.54 11.85 -6.16
CA GLU A 67 -17.06 10.50 -6.37
C GLU A 67 -15.64 10.43 -5.79
N MET A 68 -15.36 9.35 -5.08
CA MET A 68 -14.06 9.12 -4.46
C MET A 68 -13.54 7.79 -4.97
N ILE A 69 -12.41 7.83 -5.66
CA ILE A 69 -11.74 6.66 -6.19
C ILE A 69 -10.47 6.44 -5.37
N ARG A 70 -10.38 5.31 -4.68
CA ARG A 70 -9.19 4.93 -3.92
C ARG A 70 -8.55 3.68 -4.51
N PRO A 71 -7.65 3.81 -5.49
CA PRO A 71 -6.76 2.72 -5.87
C PRO A 71 -5.71 2.52 -4.77
N GLU A 72 -5.53 1.27 -4.34
CA GLU A 72 -4.43 0.89 -3.45
C GLU A 72 -3.67 -0.30 -4.03
N LEU A 73 -2.36 -0.28 -3.84
CA LEU A 73 -1.44 -1.31 -4.29
C LEU A 73 -0.56 -1.71 -3.10
N LYS A 74 -0.68 -2.96 -2.69
CA LYS A 74 0.13 -3.55 -1.63
C LYS A 74 1.11 -4.54 -2.23
N PHE A 75 2.38 -4.30 -1.99
CA PHE A 75 3.49 -5.21 -2.29
C PHE A 75 3.96 -5.85 -0.99
N SER A 76 4.06 -7.17 -0.95
CA SER A 76 4.56 -7.91 0.21
C SER A 76 5.62 -8.93 -0.20
N TYR A 77 6.78 -8.84 0.43
CA TYR A 77 7.92 -9.72 0.21
C TYR A 77 8.55 -10.11 1.55
N GLY A 78 8.57 -11.42 1.87
CA GLY A 78 9.00 -11.90 3.18
C GLY A 78 10.16 -12.91 3.11
N PRO A 79 11.39 -12.48 2.77
CA PRO A 79 12.53 -13.40 2.70
C PRO A 79 12.91 -13.90 4.10
N ALA A 80 13.53 -15.08 4.20
CA ALA A 80 13.93 -15.65 5.48
C ALA A 80 15.42 -15.38 5.79
N PHE A 81 15.75 -14.25 6.42
CA PHE A 81 17.14 -13.95 6.77
C PHE A 81 17.63 -14.78 7.97
N SER A 82 16.75 -15.08 8.93
CA SER A 82 17.08 -15.83 10.14
C SER A 82 15.98 -16.84 10.44
N THR A 83 16.33 -18.03 10.94
CA THR A 83 15.35 -19.03 11.40
C THR A 83 14.66 -18.62 12.70
N LYS A 84 15.19 -17.62 13.39
CA LYS A 84 14.66 -17.16 14.67
C LYS A 84 13.68 -16.00 14.52
N HIS A 85 13.78 -15.22 13.44
CA HIS A 85 13.07 -13.95 13.29
C HIS A 85 12.45 -13.88 11.90
N GLU A 86 11.17 -13.54 11.84
CA GLU A 86 10.46 -13.29 10.59
C GLU A 86 10.78 -11.91 10.05
N THR A 87 10.95 -11.81 8.74
CA THR A 87 11.26 -10.56 8.06
C THR A 87 10.29 -10.36 6.91
N ASN A 88 9.52 -9.27 6.97
CA ASN A 88 8.48 -8.92 6.01
C ASN A 88 8.66 -7.48 5.54
N PHE A 89 8.81 -7.29 4.24
CA PHE A 89 8.78 -5.99 3.58
C PHE A 89 7.39 -5.77 3.00
N ILE A 90 6.69 -4.76 3.49
CA ILE A 90 5.35 -4.40 3.04
C ILE A 90 5.40 -2.95 2.58
N VAL A 91 5.07 -2.71 1.31
CA VAL A 91 4.92 -1.37 0.73
C VAL A 91 3.45 -1.22 0.35
N ASN A 92 2.82 -0.17 0.86
CA ASN A 92 1.45 0.19 0.50
C ASN A 92 1.47 1.54 -0.21
N LEU A 93 0.96 1.57 -1.43
CA LEU A 93 0.76 2.76 -2.22
C LEU A 93 -0.74 2.97 -2.38
N ALA A 94 -1.29 4.00 -1.75
CA ALA A 94 -2.68 4.39 -1.91
C ALA A 94 -2.74 5.81 -2.46
N SER A 95 -3.63 6.04 -3.42
CA SER A 95 -3.96 7.37 -3.91
C SER A 95 -5.45 7.59 -3.69
N VAL A 96 -5.84 8.84 -3.44
CA VAL A 96 -7.25 9.26 -3.42
C VAL A 96 -7.40 10.23 -4.58
N ILE A 97 -8.27 9.89 -5.51
CA ILE A 97 -8.59 10.66 -6.70
C ILE A 97 -10.07 11.02 -6.65
#